data_AF-A0A536TAT2-F1
#
_entry.id   AF-A0A536TAT2-F1
#
_cell.length_a   1.000
_cell.length_b   1.000
_cell.length_c   1.000
_cell.angle_alpha   90.00
_cell.angle_beta   90.00
_cell.angle_gamma   90.00
#
_symmetry.space_group_name_H-M   'P 1'
#
loop_
_entity.id
_entity.type
_entity.pdbx_description
1 polymer ?
#
loop_
_entity_poly.entity_id
_entity_poly.type
_entity_poly.pdbx_seq_one_letter_code
_entity_poly.pdbx_strand_id
1 'polypeptide(L)'
;MPFGFPSPRIGLAASTFHRSAPDGALFRLLLPLERVIREELRPEILALGQTYDALASGVLAGYPRLTRLPTRRDGGLIHLVAAVVSGDPVRRLDAMIYLLDPDDPTSIFPEGMALKRECVIHETLFVSTLAHAREWFELARVECGFAPDPLQDTQFDFASQTIALIAHDACKGEMVDFVRARFAFFDRFRHRIATGTTGGLLNELAEDASPAHAPWVHCFHSGP
;
A
#
# COMPACT_ATOMS: atom_id res chain seq x y z
N MET A 1 -7.02 0.22 -13.22
CA MET A 1 -8.02 1.27 -13.52
C MET A 1 -7.46 2.56 -12.95
N PRO A 2 -7.64 3.73 -13.60
CA PRO A 2 -7.32 4.98 -12.96
C PRO A 2 -8.23 5.16 -11.74
N PHE A 3 -7.68 5.25 -10.54
CA PHE A 3 -8.34 5.64 -9.30
C PHE A 3 -8.86 7.09 -9.45
N GLY A 4 -10.03 7.26 -10.06
CA GLY A 4 -10.66 8.55 -10.33
C GLY A 4 -11.21 9.25 -9.09
N PHE A 5 -10.42 9.39 -8.02
CA PHE A 5 -10.87 9.98 -6.77
C PHE A 5 -10.54 11.47 -6.72
N PRO A 6 -11.52 12.38 -6.79
CA PRO A 6 -11.27 13.80 -6.52
C PRO A 6 -10.86 14.05 -5.06
N SER A 7 -11.04 13.05 -4.19
CA SER A 7 -10.57 13.03 -2.81
C SER A 7 -10.72 11.61 -2.24
N PRO A 8 -9.63 10.88 -1.96
CA PRO A 8 -9.75 9.51 -1.46
C PRO A 8 -10.32 9.44 -0.04
N ARG A 9 -11.04 8.37 0.26
CA ARG A 9 -11.55 8.01 1.59
C ARG A 9 -10.66 6.92 2.19
N ILE A 10 -9.96 7.25 3.28
CA ILE A 10 -8.99 6.35 3.90
C ILE A 10 -9.39 5.96 5.32
N GLY A 11 -9.21 4.67 5.62
CA GLY A 11 -9.17 4.19 7.00
C GLY A 11 -7.76 4.32 7.55
N LEU A 12 -7.62 4.80 8.78
CA LEU A 12 -6.31 5.02 9.40
C LEU A 12 -6.23 4.46 10.81
N ALA A 13 -5.29 3.56 11.02
CA ALA A 13 -4.93 3.02 12.33
C ALA A 13 -3.42 2.85 12.45
N ALA A 14 -2.89 2.95 13.66
CA ALA A 14 -1.48 2.69 13.94
C ALA A 14 -1.34 1.95 15.27
N SER A 15 -0.40 1.00 15.36
CA SER A 15 0.01 0.36 16.62
C SER A 15 0.60 1.38 17.60
N THR A 16 0.70 1.00 18.89
CA THR A 16 0.99 1.95 19.98
C THR A 16 2.32 2.66 19.77
N PHE A 17 3.37 1.91 19.45
CA PHE A 17 4.68 2.46 19.14
C PHE A 17 4.60 3.54 18.06
N HIS A 18 3.92 3.25 16.93
CA HIS A 18 3.88 4.14 15.78
C HIS A 18 3.11 5.45 15.98
N ARG A 19 2.21 5.53 16.96
CA ARG A 19 1.43 6.75 17.26
C ARG A 19 1.88 7.51 18.50
N SER A 20 2.81 6.96 19.29
CA SER A 20 3.27 7.55 20.55
C SER A 20 4.75 7.94 20.52
N ALA A 21 5.58 7.25 19.73
CA ALA A 21 6.98 7.62 19.57
C ALA A 21 7.13 8.82 18.62
N PRO A 22 8.00 9.82 18.91
CA PRO A 22 8.25 10.94 18.00
C PRO A 22 8.72 10.53 16.60
N ASP A 23 9.45 9.41 16.51
CA ASP A 23 9.92 8.78 15.28
C ASP A 23 9.03 7.62 14.81
N GLY A 24 7.83 7.49 15.39
CA GLY A 24 6.83 6.50 15.01
C GLY A 24 6.43 6.65 13.54
N ALA A 25 6.08 5.52 12.91
CA ALA A 25 5.74 5.48 11.49
C ALA A 25 4.58 6.43 11.11
N LEU A 26 3.65 6.69 12.03
CA LEU A 26 2.53 7.61 11.77
C LEU A 26 3.02 9.03 11.50
N PHE A 27 3.94 9.53 12.32
CA PHE A 27 4.48 10.89 12.18
C PHE A 27 5.49 10.97 11.03
N ARG A 28 6.34 9.95 10.85
CA ARG A 28 7.24 9.85 9.70
C ARG A 28 6.52 9.77 8.36
N LEU A 29 5.27 9.33 8.36
CA LEU A 29 4.39 9.35 7.20
C LEU A 29 3.77 10.74 7.02
N LEU A 30 3.08 11.25 8.04
CA LEU A 30 2.16 12.36 7.87
C LEU A 30 2.80 13.75 7.97
N LEU A 31 3.91 13.91 8.71
CA LEU A 31 4.61 15.20 8.78
C LEU A 31 5.09 15.69 7.42
N PRO A 32 5.79 14.89 6.60
CA PRO A 32 6.16 15.31 5.24
C PRO A 32 4.95 15.49 4.31
N LEU A 33 3.85 14.75 4.57
CA LEU A 33 2.66 14.73 3.71
C LEU A 33 1.60 15.75 4.12
N GLU A 34 1.86 16.65 5.08
CA GLU A 34 0.86 17.60 5.56
C GLU A 34 0.27 18.44 4.41
N ARG A 35 1.14 19.01 3.56
CA ARG A 35 0.73 19.80 2.40
C ARG A 35 -0.11 18.97 1.42
N VAL A 36 0.32 17.73 1.15
CA VAL A 36 -0.40 16.79 0.28
C VAL A 36 -1.81 16.54 0.81
N ILE A 37 -1.95 16.30 2.12
CA ILE A 37 -3.24 16.01 2.76
C ILE A 37 -4.15 17.24 2.80
N ARG A 38 -3.59 18.43 3.03
CA ARG A 38 -4.38 19.66 3.19
C ARG A 38 -4.73 20.34 1.88
N GLU A 39 -3.83 20.32 0.91
CA GLU A 39 -3.93 21.13 -0.30
C GLU A 39 -4.25 20.32 -1.55
N GLU A 40 -3.61 19.14 -1.69
CA GLU A 40 -3.62 18.37 -2.93
C GLU A 40 -4.71 17.28 -2.94
N LEU A 41 -4.56 16.22 -2.15
CA LEU A 41 -5.48 15.08 -2.14
C LEU A 41 -6.74 15.32 -1.32
N ARG A 42 -6.62 16.11 -0.25
CA ARG A 42 -7.73 16.44 0.67
C ARG A 42 -8.54 15.21 1.13
N PRO A 43 -7.93 14.08 1.54
CA PRO A 43 -8.67 12.85 1.83
C PRO A 43 -9.70 12.99 2.95
N GLU A 44 -10.76 12.19 2.90
CA GLU A 44 -11.56 11.90 4.10
C GLU A 44 -10.85 10.82 4.91
N ILE A 45 -10.51 11.10 6.17
CA ILE A 45 -9.72 10.21 7.03
C ILE A 45 -10.60 9.71 8.18
N LEU A 46 -10.91 8.41 8.17
CA LEU A 46 -11.56 7.71 9.27
C LEU A 46 -10.48 7.13 10.19
N ALA A 47 -10.15 7.84 11.28
CA ALA A 47 -9.05 7.47 12.16
C ALA A 47 -9.54 6.79 13.45
N LEU A 48 -8.94 5.65 13.80
CA LEU A 48 -9.23 4.92 15.04
C LEU A 48 -8.87 5.79 16.26
N GLY A 49 -9.67 5.74 17.34
CA GLY A 49 -9.60 6.66 18.50
C GLY A 49 -8.22 7.20 18.87
N GLN A 50 -7.28 6.35 19.33
CA GLN A 50 -5.96 6.85 19.74
C GLN A 50 -5.08 7.33 18.56
N THR A 51 -5.33 6.84 17.35
CA THR A 51 -4.67 7.35 16.14
C THR A 51 -5.21 8.73 15.81
N TYR A 52 -6.52 8.94 15.87
CA TYR A 52 -7.13 10.27 15.74
C TYR A 52 -6.54 11.24 16.76
N ASP A 53 -6.48 10.86 18.04
CA ASP A 53 -6.06 11.75 19.13
C ASP A 53 -4.61 12.25 18.91
N ALA A 54 -3.72 11.38 18.41
CA ALA A 54 -2.35 11.72 18.05
C ALA A 54 -2.25 12.70 16.87
N LEU A 55 -3.20 12.65 15.93
CA LEU A 55 -3.20 13.50 14.73
C LEU A 55 -3.87 14.84 14.97
N ALA A 56 -5.01 14.84 15.65
CA ALA A 56 -5.82 16.03 15.92
C ALA A 56 -5.13 17.01 16.87
N SER A 57 -4.22 16.52 17.73
CA SER A 57 -3.37 17.34 18.58
C SER A 57 -2.04 17.77 17.92
N GLY A 58 -1.75 17.27 16.71
CA GLY A 58 -0.48 17.46 16.02
C GLY A 58 -0.64 17.84 14.55
N VAL A 59 -0.04 17.04 13.67
CA VAL A 59 0.09 17.33 12.22
C VAL A 59 -1.23 17.61 11.50
N LEU A 60 -2.35 17.03 11.95
CA LEU A 60 -3.68 17.27 11.36
C LEU A 60 -4.60 18.09 12.27
N ALA A 61 -4.04 18.91 13.17
CA ALA A 61 -4.82 19.85 13.96
C ALA A 61 -5.69 20.72 13.04
N GLY A 62 -6.97 20.84 13.40
CA GLY A 62 -7.97 21.60 12.63
C GLY A 62 -8.26 21.06 11.23
N TYR A 63 -7.82 19.85 10.86
CA TYR A 63 -8.14 19.28 9.56
C TYR A 63 -9.64 18.89 9.50
N PRO A 64 -10.45 19.50 8.63
CA PRO A 64 -11.91 19.38 8.69
C PRO A 64 -12.44 18.01 8.26
N ARG A 65 -11.60 17.19 7.62
CA ARG A 65 -11.97 15.87 7.08
C ARG A 65 -11.34 14.71 7.86
N LEU A 66 -10.95 14.97 9.11
CA LEU A 66 -10.52 13.94 10.06
C LEU A 66 -11.71 13.54 10.94
N THR A 67 -12.13 12.29 10.85
CA THR A 67 -13.24 11.73 11.62
C THR A 67 -12.70 10.78 12.68
N ARG A 68 -13.06 11.03 13.95
CA ARG A 68 -12.72 10.15 15.07
C ARG A 68 -13.65 8.95 15.14
N LEU A 69 -13.10 7.75 15.00
CA LEU A 69 -13.79 6.50 15.31
C LEU A 69 -13.62 6.14 16.80
N PRO A 70 -14.42 5.20 17.33
CA PRO A 70 -14.21 4.65 18.67
C PRO A 70 -12.80 4.06 18.84
N THR A 71 -12.40 3.79 20.08
CA THR A 71 -11.12 3.09 20.33
C THR A 71 -11.23 1.63 19.90
N ARG A 72 -10.08 0.92 19.79
CA ARG A 72 -10.10 -0.52 19.49
C ARG A 72 -10.98 -1.30 20.49
N ARG A 73 -10.88 -0.97 21.78
CA ARG A 73 -11.62 -1.65 22.86
C ARG A 73 -13.13 -1.43 22.76
N ASP A 74 -13.54 -0.29 22.21
CA ASP A 74 -14.94 0.08 22.03
C ASP A 74 -15.47 -0.32 20.65
N GLY A 75 -14.80 -1.27 19.99
CA GLY A 75 -15.20 -1.78 18.68
C GLY A 75 -14.85 -0.87 17.50
N GLY A 76 -13.98 0.13 17.64
CA GLY A 76 -13.67 1.09 16.56
C GLY A 76 -13.21 0.46 15.24
N LEU A 77 -12.56 -0.71 15.30
CA LEU A 77 -12.18 -1.46 14.09
C LEU A 77 -13.40 -1.93 13.28
N ILE A 78 -14.55 -2.19 13.91
CA ILE A 78 -15.77 -2.63 13.19
C ILE A 78 -16.30 -1.54 12.26
N HIS A 79 -16.10 -0.27 12.59
CA HIS A 79 -16.50 0.84 11.73
C HIS A 79 -15.63 0.91 10.46
N LEU A 80 -14.34 0.58 10.58
CA LEU A 80 -13.45 0.46 9.42
C LEU A 80 -13.85 -0.73 8.56
N VAL A 81 -14.14 -1.88 9.16
CA VAL A 81 -14.67 -3.06 8.44
C VAL A 81 -15.97 -2.71 7.72
N ALA A 82 -16.91 -2.04 8.39
CA ALA A 82 -18.18 -1.62 7.79
C ALA A 82 -17.97 -0.69 6.58
N ALA A 83 -16.95 0.17 6.61
CA ALA A 83 -16.58 1.01 5.48
C ALA A 83 -15.95 0.19 4.34
N VAL A 84 -15.11 -0.81 4.64
CA VAL A 84 -14.53 -1.73 3.63
C VAL A 84 -15.62 -2.53 2.90
N VAL A 85 -16.52 -3.16 3.64
CA VAL A 85 -17.55 -4.05 3.08
C VAL A 85 -18.75 -3.29 2.50
N SER A 86 -18.73 -1.95 2.53
CA SER A 86 -19.86 -1.14 2.09
C SER A 86 -20.17 -1.39 0.61
N GLY A 87 -21.43 -1.72 0.32
CA GLY A 87 -21.95 -1.80 -1.05
C GLY A 87 -22.13 -0.42 -1.71
N ASP A 88 -22.08 0.66 -0.93
CA ASP A 88 -22.17 2.04 -1.41
C ASP A 88 -20.76 2.55 -1.77
N PRO A 89 -20.47 2.82 -3.07
CA PRO A 89 -19.16 3.29 -3.51
C PRO A 89 -18.72 4.59 -2.82
N VAL A 90 -19.63 5.44 -2.37
CA VAL A 90 -19.32 6.73 -1.71
C VAL A 90 -18.87 6.52 -0.26
N ARG A 91 -19.29 5.42 0.36
CA ARG A 91 -18.94 5.07 1.75
C ARG A 91 -17.76 4.11 1.83
N ARG A 92 -17.40 3.48 0.70
CA ARG A 92 -16.30 2.54 0.64
C ARG A 92 -14.96 3.23 0.87
N LEU A 93 -14.04 2.53 1.53
CA LEU A 93 -12.65 2.97 1.62
C LEU A 93 -11.91 2.71 0.32
N ASP A 94 -11.13 3.67 -0.11
CA ASP A 94 -10.19 3.52 -1.23
C ASP A 94 -8.91 2.82 -0.75
N ALA A 95 -8.50 3.10 0.49
CA ALA A 95 -7.40 2.42 1.15
C ALA A 95 -7.62 2.31 2.65
N MET A 96 -7.10 1.23 3.23
CA MET A 96 -6.95 1.03 4.66
C MET A 96 -5.46 1.08 5.02
N ILE A 97 -5.04 2.16 5.66
CA ILE A 97 -3.67 2.31 6.18
C ILE A 97 -3.66 1.89 7.64
N TYR A 98 -3.09 0.72 7.91
CA TYR A 98 -2.91 0.20 9.25
C TYR A 98 -1.43 -0.04 9.53
N LEU A 99 -0.75 0.96 10.10
CA LEU A 99 0.68 0.85 10.44
C LEU A 99 0.85 -0.15 11.59
N LEU A 100 1.23 -1.39 11.24
CA LEU A 100 1.42 -2.49 12.18
C LEU A 100 2.83 -2.46 12.74
N ASP A 101 2.93 -2.66 14.04
CA ASP A 101 4.18 -2.99 14.70
C ASP A 101 4.31 -4.53 14.74
N PRO A 102 5.35 -5.12 14.11
CA PRO A 102 5.55 -6.56 14.10
C PRO A 102 5.86 -7.14 15.48
N ASP A 103 6.37 -6.32 16.40
CA ASP A 103 6.69 -6.71 17.77
C ASP A 103 5.49 -6.50 18.73
N ASP A 104 4.39 -5.90 18.25
CA ASP A 104 3.15 -5.70 19.01
C ASP A 104 2.24 -6.94 18.84
N PRO A 105 2.03 -7.75 19.89
CA PRO A 105 1.17 -8.95 19.80
C PRO A 105 -0.29 -8.60 19.54
N THR A 106 -0.71 -7.35 19.75
CA THR A 106 -2.07 -6.93 19.43
C THR A 106 -2.30 -6.78 17.92
N SER A 107 -1.25 -6.78 17.10
CA SER A 107 -1.31 -6.77 15.63
C SER A 107 -1.90 -8.06 15.05
N ILE A 108 -1.79 -9.19 15.79
CA ILE A 108 -2.33 -10.51 15.38
C ILE A 108 -3.69 -10.82 16.02
N PHE A 109 -4.31 -9.86 16.70
CA PHE A 109 -5.62 -10.08 17.28
C PHE A 109 -6.67 -10.32 16.17
N PRO A 110 -7.73 -11.12 16.47
CA PRO A 110 -8.71 -11.53 15.47
C PRO A 110 -9.32 -10.38 14.67
N GLU A 111 -9.54 -9.24 15.30
CA GLU A 111 -10.14 -8.06 14.66
C GLU A 111 -9.21 -7.43 13.62
N GLY A 112 -7.89 -7.39 13.87
CA GLY A 112 -6.91 -6.89 12.91
C GLY A 112 -6.76 -7.83 11.71
N MET A 113 -6.75 -9.14 11.96
CA MET A 113 -6.74 -10.16 10.91
C MET A 113 -8.03 -10.14 10.07
N ALA A 114 -9.18 -9.99 10.72
CA ALA A 114 -10.47 -9.87 10.05
C ALA A 114 -10.50 -8.63 9.14
N LEU A 115 -10.07 -7.46 9.64
CA LEU A 115 -9.99 -6.25 8.82
C LEU A 115 -9.10 -6.46 7.59
N LYS A 116 -7.89 -7.02 7.76
CA LYS A 116 -6.99 -7.31 6.63
C LYS A 116 -7.66 -8.26 5.62
N ARG A 117 -8.34 -9.29 6.10
CA ARG A 117 -9.07 -10.26 5.26
C ARG A 117 -10.21 -9.60 4.49
N GLU A 118 -11.02 -8.77 5.14
CA GLU A 118 -12.12 -8.06 4.46
C GLU A 118 -11.59 -7.09 3.40
N CYS A 119 -10.46 -6.41 3.65
CA CYS A 119 -9.81 -5.60 2.62
C CYS A 119 -9.44 -6.43 1.38
N VAL A 120 -8.87 -7.62 1.57
CA VAL A 120 -8.52 -8.52 0.46
C VAL A 120 -9.77 -8.99 -0.30
N ILE A 121 -10.82 -9.42 0.42
CA ILE A 121 -12.06 -9.92 -0.19
C ILE A 121 -12.78 -8.84 -1.00
N HIS A 122 -12.77 -7.60 -0.51
CA HIS A 122 -13.47 -6.48 -1.11
C HIS A 122 -12.61 -5.60 -2.03
N GLU A 123 -11.38 -6.06 -2.32
CA GLU A 123 -10.40 -5.37 -3.17
C GLU A 123 -10.08 -3.93 -2.69
N THR A 124 -10.23 -3.68 -1.38
CA THR A 124 -9.76 -2.44 -0.75
C THR A 124 -8.27 -2.59 -0.45
N LEU A 125 -7.46 -1.64 -0.89
CA LEU A 125 -6.01 -1.70 -0.66
C LEU A 125 -5.70 -1.67 0.84
N PHE A 126 -4.99 -2.70 1.33
CA PHE A 126 -4.51 -2.76 2.71
C PHE A 126 -3.01 -2.43 2.78
N VAL A 127 -2.68 -1.33 3.43
CA VAL A 127 -1.32 -0.81 3.55
C VAL A 127 -0.86 -0.96 5.00
N SER A 128 0.20 -1.74 5.22
CA SER A 128 0.64 -2.07 6.59
C SER A 128 2.00 -1.53 7.03
N THR A 129 2.73 -0.86 6.13
CA THR A 129 4.09 -0.36 6.39
C THR A 129 4.23 1.10 5.98
N LEU A 130 5.21 1.79 6.57
CA LEU A 130 5.54 3.17 6.21
C LEU A 130 5.88 3.33 4.72
N ALA A 131 6.69 2.41 4.18
CA ALA A 131 7.12 2.47 2.78
C ALA A 131 5.93 2.36 1.82
N HIS A 132 5.05 1.38 2.04
CA HIS A 132 3.86 1.19 1.21
C HIS A 132 2.87 2.35 1.36
N ALA A 133 2.75 2.95 2.56
CA ALA A 133 1.90 4.12 2.74
C ALA A 133 2.40 5.35 1.97
N ARG A 134 3.71 5.60 1.96
CA ARG A 134 4.29 6.69 1.16
C ARG A 134 4.06 6.48 -0.33
N GLU A 135 4.33 5.27 -0.82
CA GLU A 135 4.09 4.91 -2.21
C GLU A 135 2.62 5.11 -2.60
N TRP A 136 1.68 4.68 -1.77
CA TRP A 136 0.26 4.87 -2.03
C TRP A 136 -0.14 6.34 -2.14
N PHE A 137 0.32 7.19 -1.21
CA PHE A 137 0.04 8.63 -1.28
C PHE A 137 0.60 9.25 -2.57
N GLU A 138 1.79 8.85 -2.99
CA GLU A 138 2.41 9.36 -4.20
C GLU A 138 1.68 8.91 -5.47
N LEU A 139 1.31 7.64 -5.56
CA LEU A 139 0.50 7.12 -6.67
C LEU A 139 -0.85 7.82 -6.74
N ALA A 140 -1.53 8.00 -5.60
CA ALA A 140 -2.80 8.72 -5.55
C ALA A 140 -2.67 10.17 -6.02
N ARG A 141 -1.55 10.85 -5.72
CA ARG A 141 -1.28 12.21 -6.21
C ARG A 141 -1.09 12.24 -7.72
N VAL A 142 -0.22 11.38 -8.24
CA VAL A 142 0.07 11.30 -9.68
C VAL A 142 -1.21 11.06 -10.47
N GLU A 143 -2.09 10.23 -9.93
CA GLU A 143 -3.37 9.90 -10.55
C GLU A 143 -4.42 11.01 -10.51
N CYS A 144 -4.34 11.87 -9.49
CA CYS A 144 -5.07 13.14 -9.46
C CYS A 144 -4.46 14.20 -10.40
N GLY A 145 -3.41 13.87 -11.15
CA GLY A 145 -2.76 14.76 -12.11
C GLY A 145 -1.66 15.65 -11.51
N PHE A 146 -1.27 15.41 -10.25
CA PHE A 146 -0.11 16.09 -9.68
C PHE A 146 1.19 15.52 -10.25
N ALA A 147 2.23 16.36 -10.36
CA ALA A 147 3.54 15.89 -10.78
C ALA A 147 4.15 14.98 -9.69
N PRO A 148 4.89 13.93 -10.08
CA PRO A 148 5.63 13.12 -9.12
C PRO A 148 6.54 14.00 -8.25
N ASP A 149 6.55 13.76 -6.94
CA ASP A 149 7.43 14.46 -5.99
C ASP A 149 8.85 13.89 -6.04
N PRO A 150 9.85 14.69 -6.47
CA PRO A 150 11.24 14.27 -6.51
C PRO A 150 11.82 13.91 -5.12
N LEU A 151 11.22 14.36 -4.02
CA LEU A 151 11.65 13.98 -2.67
C LEU A 151 11.24 12.56 -2.30
N GLN A 152 10.27 11.97 -3.02
CA GLN A 152 9.87 10.56 -2.90
C GLN A 152 10.52 9.68 -3.99
N ASP A 153 11.39 10.25 -4.84
CA ASP A 153 11.97 9.63 -6.04
C ASP A 153 12.75 8.33 -5.77
N THR A 154 13.36 8.18 -4.60
CA THR A 154 14.01 6.90 -4.23
C THR A 154 13.06 5.69 -4.29
N GLN A 155 11.76 5.89 -4.10
CA GLN A 155 10.76 4.82 -4.22
C GLN A 155 10.49 4.41 -5.67
N PHE A 156 10.82 5.27 -6.63
CA PHE A 156 10.63 5.03 -8.08
C PHE A 156 11.96 4.86 -8.84
N ASP A 157 13.09 4.90 -8.12
CA ASP A 157 14.40 4.48 -8.62
C ASP A 157 14.46 2.95 -8.78
N PHE A 158 13.73 2.42 -9.74
CA PHE A 158 13.68 0.98 -9.99
C PHE A 158 15.07 0.40 -10.32
N ALA A 159 15.97 1.23 -10.87
CA ALA A 159 17.35 0.85 -11.19
C ALA A 159 18.22 0.55 -9.94
N SER A 160 17.75 0.85 -8.74
CA SER A 160 18.36 0.40 -7.47
C SER A 160 17.57 -0.69 -6.74
N GLN A 161 16.41 -1.12 -7.28
CA GLN A 161 15.47 -2.01 -6.60
C GLN A 161 15.45 -3.43 -7.16
N THR A 162 14.92 -4.34 -6.34
CA THR A 162 14.65 -5.73 -6.70
C THR A 162 13.15 -5.98 -6.72
N ILE A 163 12.63 -6.54 -7.81
CA ILE A 163 11.23 -6.97 -7.92
C ILE A 163 11.11 -8.49 -7.92
N ALA A 164 10.17 -9.01 -7.13
CA ALA A 164 9.83 -10.43 -7.08
C ALA A 164 8.56 -10.72 -7.88
N LEU A 165 8.65 -11.65 -8.84
CA LEU A 165 7.54 -12.09 -9.69
C LEU A 165 7.15 -13.51 -9.28
N ILE A 166 6.16 -13.61 -8.40
CA ILE A 166 5.73 -14.88 -7.80
C ILE A 166 4.29 -15.16 -8.23
N ALA A 167 4.07 -16.35 -8.81
CA ALA A 167 2.77 -16.82 -9.22
C ALA A 167 2.58 -18.27 -8.76
N HIS A 168 1.40 -18.57 -8.22
CA HIS A 168 0.99 -19.96 -7.98
C HIS A 168 0.54 -20.60 -9.30
N ASP A 169 0.39 -21.93 -9.31
CA ASP A 169 0.24 -22.74 -10.54
C ASP A 169 -0.77 -22.21 -11.55
N ALA A 170 -2.00 -21.91 -11.12
CA ALA A 170 -3.05 -21.41 -12.00
C ALA A 170 -2.78 -20.00 -12.58
N CYS A 171 -1.97 -19.17 -11.92
CA CYS A 171 -1.72 -17.77 -12.32
C CYS A 171 -0.41 -17.55 -13.08
N LYS A 172 0.34 -18.62 -13.41
CA LYS A 172 1.62 -18.48 -14.13
C LYS A 172 1.46 -17.91 -15.54
N GLY A 173 0.44 -18.36 -16.27
CA GLY A 173 0.12 -17.82 -17.61
C GLY A 173 -0.24 -16.34 -17.54
N GLU A 174 -1.12 -15.97 -16.60
CA GLU A 174 -1.51 -14.58 -16.38
C GLU A 174 -0.32 -13.69 -15.99
N MET A 175 0.60 -14.19 -15.15
CA MET A 175 1.83 -13.49 -14.80
C MET A 175 2.70 -13.21 -16.04
N VAL A 176 2.87 -14.19 -16.92
CA VAL A 176 3.64 -14.04 -18.17
C VAL A 176 2.98 -13.01 -19.08
N ASP A 177 1.66 -13.07 -19.26
CA ASP A 177 0.93 -12.11 -20.09
C ASP A 177 0.99 -10.69 -19.51
N PHE A 178 0.91 -10.57 -18.17
CA PHE A 178 1.04 -9.30 -17.46
C PHE A 178 2.41 -8.65 -17.68
N VAL A 179 3.48 -9.45 -17.56
CA VAL A 179 4.85 -9.00 -17.81
C VAL A 179 5.07 -8.67 -19.28
N ARG A 180 4.59 -9.50 -20.21
CA ARG A 180 4.70 -9.25 -21.66
C ARG A 180 4.11 -7.90 -22.03
N ALA A 181 2.92 -7.59 -21.51
CA ALA A 181 2.25 -6.32 -21.78
C ALA A 181 2.99 -5.09 -21.21
N ARG A 182 3.93 -5.28 -20.28
CA ARG A 182 4.64 -4.23 -19.54
C ARG A 182 6.14 -4.48 -19.46
N PHE A 183 6.70 -5.15 -20.47
CA PHE A 183 8.07 -5.65 -20.40
C PHE A 183 9.07 -4.52 -20.10
N ALA A 184 8.96 -3.40 -20.82
CA ALA A 184 9.80 -2.22 -20.62
C ALA A 184 9.73 -1.62 -19.21
N PHE A 185 8.62 -1.80 -18.47
CA PHE A 185 8.54 -1.37 -17.08
C PHE A 185 9.36 -2.30 -16.17
N PHE A 186 9.18 -3.62 -16.31
CA PHE A 186 9.91 -4.60 -15.50
C PHE A 186 11.41 -4.62 -15.81
N ASP A 187 11.78 -4.26 -17.04
CA ASP A 187 13.18 -4.20 -17.46
C ASP A 187 13.98 -3.09 -16.73
N ARG A 188 13.29 -2.07 -16.21
CA ARG A 188 13.92 -0.97 -15.44
C ARG A 188 14.48 -1.40 -14.09
N PHE A 189 14.06 -2.55 -13.55
CA PHE A 189 14.50 -3.00 -12.24
C PHE A 189 15.96 -3.49 -12.27
N ARG A 190 16.74 -3.20 -11.23
CA ARG A 190 18.13 -3.70 -11.12
C ARG A 190 18.18 -5.22 -11.11
N HIS A 191 17.29 -5.81 -10.32
CA HIS A 191 17.20 -7.24 -10.12
C HIS A 191 15.74 -7.67 -10.26
N ARG A 192 15.52 -8.79 -10.95
CA ARG A 192 14.23 -9.45 -11.02
C ARG A 192 14.42 -10.86 -10.48
N ILE A 193 13.55 -11.29 -9.58
CA ILE A 193 13.61 -12.62 -8.96
C ILE A 193 12.27 -13.32 -9.12
N ALA A 194 12.28 -14.65 -9.30
CA ALA A 194 11.05 -15.45 -9.37
C ALA A 194 11.28 -16.86 -8.82
N THR A 195 10.19 -17.60 -8.61
CA THR A 195 10.24 -19.03 -8.27
C THR A 195 10.45 -19.87 -9.52
N GLY A 196 11.03 -21.07 -9.39
CA GLY A 196 11.52 -21.92 -10.48
C GLY A 196 10.69 -21.91 -11.78
N THR A 197 9.45 -22.40 -11.74
CA THR A 197 8.60 -22.49 -12.94
C THR A 197 8.24 -21.11 -13.50
N THR A 198 7.89 -20.15 -12.64
CA THR A 198 7.51 -18.80 -13.07
C THR A 198 8.69 -18.08 -13.71
N GLY A 199 9.89 -18.20 -13.12
CA GLY A 199 11.11 -17.61 -13.66
C GLY A 199 11.56 -18.23 -14.97
N GLY A 200 11.38 -19.55 -15.16
CA GLY A 200 11.62 -20.21 -16.43
C GLY A 200 10.80 -19.59 -17.57
N LEU A 201 9.47 -19.50 -17.39
CA LEU A 201 8.57 -18.92 -18.38
C LEU A 201 8.88 -17.43 -18.67
N LEU A 202 9.30 -16.68 -17.65
CA LEU A 202 9.68 -15.27 -17.82
C LEU A 202 11.01 -15.09 -18.56
N ASN A 203 11.95 -16.01 -18.40
CA ASN A 203 13.20 -16.01 -19.16
C ASN A 203 12.96 -16.38 -20.62
N GLU A 204 12.10 -17.37 -20.90
CA GLU A 204 11.65 -17.70 -22.27
C GLU A 204 10.99 -16.47 -22.94
N LEU A 205 10.09 -15.78 -22.23
CA LEU A 205 9.49 -14.53 -22.72
C LEU A 205 10.55 -13.45 -23.04
N ALA A 206 11.59 -13.33 -22.22
CA ALA A 206 12.61 -12.31 -22.39
C ALA A 206 13.54 -12.58 -23.58
N GLU A 207 13.82 -13.86 -23.88
CA GLU A 207 14.60 -14.27 -25.06
C GLU A 207 13.94 -13.79 -26.36
N ASP A 208 12.60 -13.85 -26.44
CA ASP A 208 11.83 -13.34 -27.57
C ASP A 208 11.86 -11.79 -27.67
N ALA A 209 12.06 -11.11 -26.55
CA ALA A 209 11.93 -9.66 -26.43
C ALA A 209 13.26 -8.89 -26.54
N SER A 210 14.38 -9.47 -26.11
CA SER A 210 15.71 -8.85 -26.18
C SER A 210 16.85 -9.88 -26.16
N PRO A 211 17.74 -9.93 -27.17
CA PRO A 211 18.80 -10.94 -27.29
C PRO A 211 20.03 -10.71 -26.38
N ALA A 212 19.97 -9.80 -25.42
CA ALA A 212 21.08 -9.50 -24.51
C ALA A 212 21.19 -10.53 -23.37
N HIS A 213 22.43 -10.89 -23.02
CA HIS A 213 22.84 -12.08 -22.25
C HIS A 213 22.33 -12.22 -20.81
N ALA A 214 22.16 -13.50 -20.43
CA ALA A 214 21.98 -14.07 -19.08
C ALA A 214 20.57 -13.85 -18.49
N PRO A 215 20.06 -14.79 -17.65
CA PRO A 215 18.63 -14.89 -17.41
C PRO A 215 18.06 -13.56 -16.91
N TRP A 216 17.04 -13.06 -17.60
CA TRP A 216 16.38 -11.80 -17.30
C TRP A 216 15.86 -11.78 -15.85
N VAL A 217 15.45 -12.94 -15.33
CA VAL A 217 15.03 -13.16 -13.95
C VAL A 217 15.90 -14.24 -13.28
N HIS A 218 16.35 -13.96 -12.06
CA HIS A 218 17.02 -14.94 -11.22
C HIS A 218 16.01 -15.87 -10.52
N CYS A 219 16.09 -17.16 -10.82
CA CYS A 219 15.21 -18.17 -10.25
C CYS A 219 15.69 -18.62 -8.86
N PHE A 220 14.81 -18.55 -7.87
CA PHE A 220 14.97 -19.21 -6.58
C PHE A 220 14.24 -20.56 -6.57
N HIS A 221 14.72 -21.47 -5.73
CA HIS A 221 14.01 -22.71 -5.46
C HIS A 221 12.64 -22.39 -4.86
N SER A 222 11.60 -23.03 -5.41
CA SER A 222 10.30 -23.07 -4.76
C SER A 222 10.48 -23.67 -3.35
N GLY A 223 9.84 -23.07 -2.34
CA GLY A 223 9.79 -23.70 -1.01
C GLY A 223 9.13 -25.09 -1.08
N PRO A 224 9.39 -25.97 -0.10
CA PRO A 224 8.73 -27.27 0.01
C PRO A 224 7.21 -27.15 0.18
#